data_AF-A0A267A8Q6-F1
#
_entry.id   AF-A0A267A8Q6-F1
#
_cell.length_a   1.000
_cell.length_b   1.000
_cell.length_c   1.000
_cell.angle_alpha   90.00
_cell.angle_beta   90.00
_cell.angle_gamma   90.00
#
_symmetry.space_group_name_H-M   'P 1'
#
loop_
_entity.id
_entity.type
_entity.pdbx_description
1 polymer ?
#
loop_
_entity_poly.entity_id
_entity_poly.type
_entity_poly.pdbx_seq_one_letter_code
_entity_poly.pdbx_strand_id
1 'polypeptide(L)'
;MKVKIAVTLIGLFFMAFLIVIIQERTDKQTLTELKKLSAWLSSAGSINADDRSFVSDWTRGSIKFAVATTGRFLTDKEFQVVSDGLAQSIAHTVLEEGGILAVHELIEADINATVQGFNLERWHWPGTLYDQLPYPFGWGQDFVQVTGNSRMEYIKNMGGALMQTVAGLNRYLDRDTLLDTVLHWKMARDANSWVDDNIYRLFPETFVPAAE
;
A
#
# COMPACT_ATOMS: atom_id res chain seq x y z
N MET A 1 35.30 -50.42 -11.94
CA MET A 1 35.89 -49.22 -11.29
C MET A 1 35.52 -47.90 -11.98
N LYS A 2 35.57 -47.80 -13.32
CA LYS A 2 35.28 -46.57 -14.08
C LYS A 2 33.85 -46.01 -13.93
N VAL A 3 32.83 -46.87 -13.76
CA VAL A 3 31.42 -46.45 -13.64
C VAL A 3 31.12 -45.74 -12.31
N LYS A 4 31.71 -46.17 -11.20
CA LYS A 4 31.53 -45.50 -9.88
C LYS A 4 32.08 -44.08 -9.89
N ILE A 5 33.23 -43.86 -10.52
CA ILE A 5 33.87 -42.53 -10.61
C ILE A 5 33.01 -41.57 -11.45
N ALA A 6 32.44 -42.05 -12.56
CA ALA A 6 31.56 -41.24 -13.41
C ALA A 6 30.26 -40.80 -12.68
N VAL A 7 29.65 -41.70 -11.91
CA VAL A 7 28.43 -41.38 -11.13
C VAL A 7 28.72 -40.36 -10.02
N THR A 8 29.86 -40.46 -9.34
CA THR A 8 30.26 -39.50 -8.30
C THR A 8 30.57 -38.11 -8.88
N LEU A 9 31.22 -38.03 -10.04
CA LEU A 9 31.50 -36.78 -10.74
C LEU A 9 30.22 -36.08 -11.23
N ILE A 10 29.25 -36.84 -11.77
CA ILE A 10 27.96 -36.29 -12.20
C ILE A 10 27.18 -35.73 -11.00
N GLY A 11 27.17 -36.44 -9.86
CA GLY A 11 26.52 -35.97 -8.64
C GLY A 11 27.11 -34.67 -8.08
N LEU A 12 28.45 -34.53 -8.09
CA LEU A 12 29.14 -33.31 -7.66
C LEU A 12 28.84 -32.12 -8.59
N PHE A 13 28.81 -32.36 -9.91
CA PHE A 13 28.49 -31.31 -10.89
C PHE A 13 27.05 -30.81 -10.75
N PHE A 14 26.11 -31.72 -10.51
CA PHE A 14 24.71 -31.38 -10.27
C PHE A 14 24.52 -30.58 -8.97
N MET A 15 25.22 -30.94 -7.89
CA MET A 15 25.22 -30.15 -6.65
C MET A 15 25.79 -28.75 -6.85
N ALA A 16 26.93 -28.61 -7.53
CA ALA A 16 27.54 -27.30 -7.80
C ALA A 16 26.61 -26.42 -8.65
N PHE A 17 25.96 -27.00 -9.66
CA PHE A 17 24.98 -26.29 -10.48
C PHE A 17 23.75 -25.85 -9.66
N LEU A 18 23.24 -26.72 -8.78
CA LEU A 18 22.15 -26.38 -7.87
C LEU A 18 22.53 -25.23 -6.93
N ILE A 19 23.74 -25.26 -6.36
CA ILE A 19 24.26 -24.20 -5.49
C ILE A 19 24.35 -22.87 -6.24
N VAL A 20 24.88 -22.86 -7.47
CA VAL A 20 24.98 -21.65 -8.30
C VAL A 20 23.59 -21.09 -8.62
N ILE A 21 22.62 -21.94 -8.97
CA ILE A 21 21.24 -21.49 -9.21
C ILE A 21 20.60 -20.92 -7.94
N ILE A 22 20.79 -21.58 -6.78
CA ILE A 22 20.26 -21.11 -5.49
C ILE A 22 20.88 -19.75 -5.14
N GLN A 23 22.19 -19.60 -5.33
CA GLN A 23 22.90 -18.36 -5.03
C GLN A 23 22.49 -17.22 -5.96
N GLU A 24 22.41 -17.46 -7.27
CA GLU A 24 21.94 -16.46 -8.24
C GLU A 24 20.49 -16.01 -7.94
N ARG A 25 19.63 -16.94 -7.53
CA ARG A 25 18.25 -16.63 -7.13
C ARG A 25 18.21 -15.80 -5.84
N THR A 26 19.08 -16.13 -4.88
CA THR A 26 19.21 -15.41 -3.60
C THR A 26 19.74 -13.99 -3.82
N ASP A 27 20.72 -13.80 -4.69
CA ASP A 27 21.30 -12.49 -5.02
C ASP A 27 20.26 -11.59 -5.72
N LYS A 28 19.47 -12.14 -6.65
CA LYS A 28 18.38 -11.41 -7.31
C LYS A 28 17.26 -11.02 -6.34
N GLN A 29 16.90 -11.92 -5.42
CA GLN A 29 15.89 -11.64 -4.41
C GLN A 29 16.38 -10.57 -3.43
N THR A 30 17.61 -10.69 -2.94
CA THR A 30 18.24 -9.70 -2.04
C THR A 30 18.32 -8.33 -2.70
N LEU A 31 18.75 -8.26 -3.96
CA LEU A 31 18.77 -7.01 -4.72
C LEU A 31 17.37 -6.39 -4.87
N THR A 32 16.35 -7.22 -5.06
CA THR A 32 14.96 -6.75 -5.18
C THR A 32 14.45 -6.19 -3.85
N GLU A 33 14.71 -6.86 -2.73
CA GLU A 33 14.34 -6.38 -1.41
C GLU A 33 15.07 -5.09 -1.04
N LEU A 34 16.37 -4.97 -1.36
CA LEU A 34 17.11 -3.71 -1.17
C LEU A 34 16.54 -2.56 -2.01
N LYS A 35 16.11 -2.83 -3.25
CA LYS A 35 15.44 -1.82 -4.09
C LYS A 35 14.11 -1.39 -3.51
N LYS A 36 13.29 -2.33 -3.03
CA LYS A 36 12.02 -2.02 -2.36
C LYS A 36 12.25 -1.21 -1.09
N LEU A 37 13.22 -1.59 -0.27
CA LEU A 37 13.59 -0.86 0.94
C LEU A 37 14.02 0.58 0.60
N SER A 38 14.89 0.75 -0.41
CA SER A 38 15.32 2.06 -0.87
C SER A 38 14.14 2.90 -1.40
N ALA A 39 13.21 2.29 -2.14
CA ALA A 39 12.03 2.96 -2.66
C ALA A 39 11.07 3.37 -1.53
N TRP A 40 10.89 2.51 -0.52
CA TRP A 40 10.10 2.80 0.66
C TRP A 40 10.71 3.97 1.45
N LEU A 41 12.01 3.93 1.75
CA LEU A 41 12.72 5.00 2.47
C LEU A 41 12.64 6.33 1.71
N SER A 42 12.81 6.31 0.39
CA SER A 42 12.66 7.50 -0.45
C SER A 42 11.24 8.06 -0.40
N SER A 43 10.24 7.18 -0.46
CA SER A 43 8.82 7.57 -0.41
C SER A 43 8.46 8.15 0.95
N ALA A 44 8.84 7.47 2.03
CA ALA A 44 8.61 7.92 3.41
C ALA A 44 9.28 9.27 3.68
N GLY A 45 10.54 9.45 3.24
CA GLY A 45 11.23 10.73 3.35
C GLY A 45 10.52 11.86 2.61
N SER A 46 10.05 11.59 1.38
CA SER A 46 9.33 12.58 0.58
C SER A 46 7.99 12.97 1.19
N ILE A 47 7.21 11.96 1.64
CA ILE A 47 5.93 12.15 2.35
C ILE A 47 6.16 12.98 3.61
N ASN A 48 7.15 12.63 4.44
CA ASN A 48 7.38 13.32 5.71
C ASN A 48 7.89 14.75 5.53
N ALA A 49 8.69 14.99 4.49
CA ALA A 49 9.21 16.33 4.17
C ALA A 49 8.16 17.27 3.55
N ASP A 50 7.01 16.74 3.13
CA ASP A 50 6.01 17.47 2.33
C ASP A 50 6.64 18.15 1.11
N ASP A 51 7.52 17.41 0.42
CA ASP A 51 8.41 17.96 -0.61
C ASP A 51 7.73 18.20 -1.97
N ARG A 52 6.41 18.02 -2.04
CA ARG A 52 5.60 18.13 -3.26
C ARG A 52 5.99 17.16 -4.38
N SER A 53 6.71 16.09 -4.06
CA SER A 53 6.86 14.96 -4.98
C SER A 53 5.51 14.30 -5.24
N PHE A 54 5.42 13.56 -6.35
CA PHE A 54 4.22 12.78 -6.69
C PHE A 54 3.78 11.89 -5.53
N VAL A 55 4.70 11.14 -4.92
CA VAL A 55 4.36 10.22 -3.83
C VAL A 55 3.92 10.94 -2.56
N SER A 56 4.51 12.10 -2.24
CA SER A 56 4.10 12.91 -1.11
C SER A 56 2.67 13.43 -1.27
N ASP A 57 2.39 14.11 -2.39
CA ASP A 57 1.08 14.69 -2.65
C ASP A 57 0.01 13.63 -2.85
N TRP A 58 0.34 12.54 -3.54
CA TRP A 58 -0.60 11.45 -3.76
C TRP A 58 -1.01 10.79 -2.45
N THR A 59 -0.06 10.46 -1.58
CA THR A 59 -0.34 9.85 -0.27
C THR A 59 -1.15 10.79 0.62
N ARG A 60 -0.74 12.06 0.75
CA ARG A 60 -1.45 13.06 1.56
C ARG A 60 -2.88 13.27 1.08
N GLY A 61 -3.09 13.40 -0.23
CA GLY A 61 -4.42 13.58 -0.84
C GLY A 61 -5.32 12.36 -0.66
N SER A 62 -4.76 11.16 -0.85
CA SER A 62 -5.46 9.90 -0.63
C SER A 62 -5.95 9.76 0.82
N ILE A 63 -5.07 10.01 1.81
CA ILE A 63 -5.42 9.92 3.23
C ILE A 63 -6.42 11.00 3.63
N LYS A 64 -6.26 12.24 3.17
CA LYS A 64 -7.23 13.30 3.46
C LYS A 64 -8.63 12.96 2.95
N PHE A 65 -8.72 12.39 1.74
CA PHE A 65 -9.99 11.89 1.22
C PHE A 65 -10.54 10.76 2.09
N ALA A 66 -9.71 9.77 2.46
CA ALA A 66 -10.13 8.69 3.35
C ALA A 66 -10.68 9.19 4.69
N VAL A 67 -10.05 10.20 5.30
CA VAL A 67 -10.57 10.78 6.54
C VAL A 67 -11.87 11.56 6.25
N ALA A 68 -11.97 12.25 5.12
CA ALA A 68 -13.20 12.96 4.71
C ALA A 68 -14.41 12.03 4.58
N THR A 69 -14.24 10.79 4.11
CA THR A 69 -15.33 9.82 3.98
C THR A 69 -15.92 9.41 5.34
N THR A 70 -15.15 9.55 6.42
CA THR A 70 -15.61 9.34 7.81
C THR A 70 -16.34 10.55 8.40
N GLY A 71 -16.53 11.62 7.62
CA GLY A 71 -17.16 12.86 8.06
C GLY A 71 -16.23 13.78 8.85
N ARG A 72 -14.94 13.48 8.92
CA ARG A 72 -13.91 14.32 9.58
C ARG A 72 -13.12 15.11 8.56
N PHE A 73 -12.46 16.18 9.00
CA PHE A 73 -11.50 16.91 8.18
C PHE A 73 -10.09 16.65 8.72
N LEU A 74 -9.11 16.41 7.84
CA LEU A 74 -7.72 16.19 8.21
C LEU A 74 -6.86 17.35 7.68
N THR A 75 -6.29 18.11 8.60
CA THR A 75 -5.33 19.18 8.27
C THR A 75 -3.95 18.59 7.94
N ASP A 76 -3.13 19.34 7.19
CA ASP A 76 -1.73 18.94 6.96
C ASP A 76 -0.93 18.82 8.26
N LYS A 77 -1.27 19.62 9.27
CA LYS A 77 -0.64 19.54 10.59
C LYS A 77 -0.97 18.22 11.29
N GLU A 78 -2.23 17.78 11.25
CA GLU A 78 -2.63 16.50 11.83
C GLU A 78 -2.04 15.32 11.05
N PHE A 79 -1.99 15.41 9.72
CA PHE A 79 -1.26 14.45 8.90
C PHE A 79 0.21 14.36 9.33
N GLN A 80 0.88 15.51 9.49
CA GLN A 80 2.28 15.58 9.86
C GLN A 80 2.56 14.93 11.22
N VAL A 81 1.68 15.12 12.22
CA VAL A 81 1.84 14.50 13.54
C VAL A 81 1.88 12.98 13.45
N VAL A 82 1.02 12.37 12.64
CA VAL A 82 1.00 10.91 12.45
C VAL A 82 2.23 10.44 11.68
N SER A 83 2.59 11.16 10.60
CA SER A 83 3.77 10.85 9.78
C SER A 83 5.08 10.93 10.58
N ASP A 84 5.27 11.99 11.38
CA ASP A 84 6.42 12.15 12.26
C ASP A 84 6.45 11.05 13.33
N GLY A 85 5.29 10.65 13.85
CA GLY A 85 5.16 9.55 14.81
C GLY A 85 5.65 8.22 14.23
N LEU A 86 5.26 7.88 13.00
CA LEU A 86 5.76 6.70 12.29
C LEU A 86 7.28 6.77 12.07
N ALA A 87 7.78 7.91 11.61
CA ALA A 87 9.21 8.12 11.39
C ALA A 87 10.02 7.93 12.68
N GLN A 88 9.54 8.47 13.80
CA GLN A 88 10.16 8.30 15.12
C GLN A 88 10.11 6.85 15.58
N SER A 89 8.98 6.16 15.41
CA SER A 89 8.83 4.74 15.76
C SER A 89 9.85 3.88 15.02
N ILE A 90 9.99 4.08 13.70
CA ILE A 90 10.93 3.33 12.87
C ILE A 90 12.37 3.67 13.25
N ALA A 91 12.70 4.95 13.47
CA ALA A 91 14.03 5.35 13.90
C ALA A 91 14.41 4.70 15.25
N HIS A 92 13.45 4.60 16.17
CA HIS A 92 13.66 3.93 17.45
C HIS A 92 13.93 2.43 17.27
N THR A 93 13.12 1.72 16.49
CA THR A 93 13.34 0.29 16.19
C THR A 93 14.71 0.04 15.57
N VAL A 94 15.14 0.88 14.62
CA VAL A 94 16.47 0.76 14.01
C VAL A 94 17.60 0.90 15.02
N LEU A 95 17.45 1.81 15.99
CA LEU A 95 18.45 2.01 17.05
C LEU A 95 18.48 0.86 18.06
N GLU A 96 17.33 0.29 18.40
CA GLU A 96 17.23 -0.81 19.37
C GLU A 96 17.69 -2.15 18.79
N GLU A 97 17.30 -2.45 17.56
CA GLU A 97 17.62 -3.74 16.91
C GLU A 97 18.99 -3.71 16.21
N GLY A 98 19.58 -2.53 16.02
CA GLY A 98 20.87 -2.38 15.35
C GLY A 98 20.83 -2.68 13.85
N GLY A 99 19.66 -2.58 13.23
CA GLY A 99 19.43 -2.93 11.82
C GLY A 99 18.18 -2.27 11.25
N ILE A 100 18.07 -2.25 9.92
CA ILE A 100 16.85 -1.79 9.25
C ILE A 100 15.87 -2.96 9.16
N LEU A 101 14.61 -2.70 9.52
CA LEU A 101 13.50 -3.62 9.39
C LEU A 101 13.37 -4.19 7.97
N ALA A 102 12.84 -5.41 7.86
CA ALA A 102 12.49 -5.95 6.56
C ALA A 102 11.41 -5.11 5.90
N VAL A 103 11.35 -5.12 4.56
CA VAL A 103 10.34 -4.37 3.79
C VAL A 103 8.92 -4.70 4.23
N HIS A 104 8.65 -5.97 4.54
CA HIS A 104 7.33 -6.40 5.00
C HIS A 104 6.95 -5.73 6.33
N GLU A 105 7.89 -5.64 7.28
CA GLU A 105 7.67 -5.03 8.59
C GLU A 105 7.49 -3.51 8.49
N LEU A 106 8.23 -2.86 7.58
CA LEU A 106 8.07 -1.42 7.29
C LEU A 106 6.70 -1.10 6.70
N ILE A 107 6.23 -1.92 5.75
CA ILE A 107 4.91 -1.74 5.14
C ILE A 107 3.80 -1.99 6.18
N GLU A 108 3.92 -3.02 7.01
CA GLU A 108 2.97 -3.22 8.11
C GLU A 108 2.97 -2.09 9.13
N ALA A 109 4.14 -1.52 9.46
CA ALA A 109 4.22 -0.33 10.32
C ALA A 109 3.50 0.87 9.69
N ASP A 110 3.65 1.08 8.38
CA ASP A 110 3.00 2.14 7.61
C ASP A 110 1.46 1.96 7.54
N ILE A 111 1.00 0.73 7.30
CA ILE A 111 -0.43 0.37 7.36
C ILE A 111 -0.99 0.63 8.76
N ASN A 112 -0.28 0.20 9.81
CA ASN A 112 -0.74 0.38 11.18
C ASN A 112 -0.76 1.85 11.60
N ALA A 113 0.22 2.66 11.16
CA ALA A 113 0.20 4.11 11.36
C ALA A 113 -1.00 4.75 10.67
N THR A 114 -1.36 4.29 9.46
CA THR A 114 -2.56 4.75 8.75
C THR A 114 -3.83 4.43 9.55
N VAL A 115 -3.97 3.18 9.99
CA VAL A 115 -5.15 2.71 10.74
C VAL A 115 -5.29 3.43 12.06
N GLN A 116 -4.24 3.42 12.87
CA GLN A 116 -4.27 3.93 14.24
C GLN A 116 -4.21 5.46 14.28
N GLY A 117 -3.36 6.06 13.45
CA GLY A 117 -3.15 7.50 13.42
C GLY A 117 -4.34 8.28 12.84
N PHE A 118 -5.03 7.71 11.84
CA PHE A 118 -6.15 8.37 11.19
C PHE A 118 -7.53 7.79 11.52
N ASN A 119 -7.58 6.72 12.33
CA ASN A 119 -8.79 5.97 12.64
C ASN A 119 -9.51 5.50 11.37
N LEU A 120 -8.77 4.80 10.52
CA LEU A 120 -9.23 4.28 9.23
C LEU A 120 -9.15 2.75 9.22
N GLU A 121 -9.93 2.12 8.33
CA GLU A 121 -9.77 0.70 8.04
C GLU A 121 -8.50 0.43 7.23
N ARG A 122 -7.92 -0.77 7.35
CA ARG A 122 -6.64 -1.14 6.69
C ARG A 122 -6.63 -0.81 5.19
N TRP A 123 -7.74 -1.07 4.48
CA TRP A 123 -7.83 -0.86 3.04
C TRP A 123 -7.78 0.59 2.60
N HIS A 124 -7.88 1.55 3.53
CA HIS A 124 -7.63 2.97 3.21
C HIS A 124 -6.14 3.28 3.05
N TRP A 125 -5.23 2.34 3.32
CA TRP A 125 -3.81 2.53 3.05
C TRP A 125 -3.61 2.84 1.55
N PRO A 126 -2.88 3.92 1.19
CA PRO A 126 -2.80 4.37 -0.21
C PRO A 126 -2.31 3.29 -1.17
N GLY A 127 -1.43 2.38 -0.72
CA GLY A 127 -0.88 1.30 -1.53
C GLY A 127 -1.85 0.16 -1.86
N THR A 128 -3.02 0.07 -1.22
CA THR A 128 -3.91 -1.11 -1.27
C THR A 128 -4.33 -1.56 -2.67
N LEU A 129 -4.50 -0.66 -3.65
CA LEU A 129 -4.91 -1.08 -5.01
C LEU A 129 -3.76 -1.62 -5.87
N TYR A 130 -2.51 -1.35 -5.48
CA TYR A 130 -1.34 -1.54 -6.32
C TYR A 130 -0.30 -2.47 -5.70
N ASP A 131 -0.43 -2.83 -4.42
CA ASP A 131 0.55 -3.64 -3.69
C ASP A 131 0.81 -5.01 -4.34
N GLN A 132 -0.25 -5.65 -4.86
CA GLN A 132 -0.18 -6.93 -5.58
C GLN A 132 0.66 -6.88 -6.88
N LEU A 133 0.84 -5.69 -7.47
CA LEU A 133 1.63 -5.55 -8.70
C LEU A 133 3.12 -5.77 -8.40
N PRO A 134 3.88 -6.39 -9.32
CA PRO A 134 5.31 -6.55 -9.13
C PRO A 134 6.02 -5.19 -9.10
N TYR A 135 7.11 -5.11 -8.34
CA TYR A 135 8.01 -3.96 -8.37
C TYR A 135 8.47 -3.68 -9.82
N PRO A 136 8.47 -2.42 -10.30
CA PRO A 136 8.30 -1.16 -9.56
C PRO A 136 6.87 -0.63 -9.47
N PHE A 137 5.86 -1.34 -10.00
CA PHE A 137 4.48 -0.85 -10.03
C PHE A 137 3.70 -1.13 -8.74
N GLY A 138 4.27 -1.93 -7.84
CA GLY A 138 3.74 -2.30 -6.55
C GLY A 138 4.81 -2.98 -5.69
N TRP A 139 4.37 -3.73 -4.68
CA TRP A 139 5.25 -4.41 -3.73
C TRP A 139 5.41 -5.91 -4.02
N GLY A 140 4.65 -6.43 -4.99
CA GLY A 140 4.61 -7.82 -5.39
C GLY A 140 4.03 -8.73 -4.31
N GLN A 141 3.22 -8.16 -3.42
CA GLN A 141 2.59 -8.82 -2.28
C GLN A 141 1.22 -8.20 -2.05
N ASP A 142 0.31 -8.96 -1.49
CA ASP A 142 -1.03 -8.50 -1.14
C ASP A 142 -1.07 -8.27 0.38
N PHE A 143 -0.59 -7.10 0.80
CA PHE A 143 -0.50 -6.72 2.21
C PHE A 143 -1.89 -6.40 2.77
N VAL A 144 -2.70 -5.75 1.94
CA VAL A 144 -4.04 -5.34 2.32
C VAL A 144 -4.98 -5.47 1.14
N GLN A 145 -6.07 -6.20 1.34
CA GLN A 145 -7.20 -6.24 0.41
C GLN A 145 -8.28 -5.24 0.80
N VAL A 146 -8.98 -4.71 -0.20
CA VAL A 146 -10.28 -4.07 0.02
C VAL A 146 -11.28 -5.14 0.46
N THR A 147 -11.88 -4.97 1.63
CA THR A 147 -12.81 -5.93 2.22
C THR A 147 -14.25 -5.38 2.24
N GLY A 148 -15.23 -6.25 2.48
CA GLY A 148 -16.63 -5.89 2.74
C GLY A 148 -17.42 -7.11 3.20
N ASN A 149 -18.29 -6.97 4.20
CA ASN A 149 -19.08 -8.08 4.75
C ASN A 149 -20.20 -8.53 3.82
N SER A 150 -20.54 -7.68 2.83
CA SER A 150 -21.46 -8.00 1.73
C SER A 150 -20.85 -7.59 0.39
N ARG A 151 -21.38 -8.14 -0.70
CA ARG A 151 -20.99 -7.74 -2.06
C ARG A 151 -21.19 -6.23 -2.28
N MET A 152 -22.25 -5.67 -1.71
CA MET A 152 -22.55 -4.25 -1.84
C MET A 152 -21.51 -3.39 -1.11
N GLU A 153 -21.17 -3.78 0.12
CA GLU A 153 -20.13 -3.14 0.92
C GLU A 153 -18.76 -3.26 0.26
N TYR A 154 -18.43 -4.41 -0.33
CA TYR A 154 -17.19 -4.59 -1.09
C TYR A 154 -17.11 -3.63 -2.28
N ILE A 155 -18.17 -3.52 -3.10
CA ILE A 155 -18.19 -2.60 -4.25
C ILE A 155 -18.09 -1.15 -3.78
N LYS A 156 -18.78 -0.79 -2.70
CA LYS A 156 -18.68 0.53 -2.07
C LYS A 156 -17.23 0.83 -1.66
N ASN A 157 -16.58 -0.08 -0.93
CA ASN A 157 -15.22 0.10 -0.44
C ASN A 157 -14.21 0.14 -1.60
N MET A 158 -14.42 -0.66 -2.65
CA MET A 158 -13.63 -0.59 -3.88
C MET A 158 -13.78 0.77 -4.57
N GLY A 159 -15.01 1.29 -4.67
CA GLY A 159 -15.27 2.64 -5.17
C GLY A 159 -14.56 3.71 -4.33
N GLY A 160 -14.59 3.57 -3.00
CA GLY A 160 -13.87 4.42 -2.07
C GLY A 160 -12.36 4.42 -2.30
N ALA A 161 -11.75 3.24 -2.44
CA ALA A 161 -10.32 3.09 -2.71
C ALA A 161 -9.89 3.70 -4.06
N LEU A 162 -10.74 3.56 -5.10
CA LEU A 162 -10.52 4.22 -6.39
C LEU A 162 -10.58 5.74 -6.27
N MET A 163 -11.58 6.26 -5.56
CA MET A 163 -11.73 7.70 -5.34
C MET A 163 -10.59 8.28 -4.49
N GLN A 164 -10.08 7.54 -3.50
CA GLN A 164 -8.85 7.89 -2.77
C GLN A 164 -7.66 8.07 -3.72
N THR A 165 -7.47 7.13 -4.65
CA THR A 165 -6.39 7.22 -5.64
C THR A 165 -6.54 8.45 -6.52
N VAL A 166 -7.77 8.73 -6.98
CA VAL A 166 -8.08 9.92 -7.78
C VAL A 166 -7.83 11.21 -6.99
N ALA A 167 -8.19 11.23 -5.70
CA ALA A 167 -7.94 12.36 -4.81
C ALA A 167 -6.44 12.64 -4.62
N GLY A 168 -5.64 11.59 -4.45
CA GLY A 168 -4.18 11.71 -4.42
C GLY A 168 -3.63 12.28 -5.72
N LEU A 169 -4.07 11.76 -6.87
CA LEU A 169 -3.63 12.25 -8.18
C LEU A 169 -4.04 13.71 -8.38
N ASN A 170 -5.25 14.07 -7.98
CA ASN A 170 -5.73 15.42 -8.05
C ASN A 170 -4.81 16.34 -7.23
N ARG A 171 -4.44 15.97 -5.99
CA ARG A 171 -3.55 16.81 -5.13
C ARG A 171 -2.21 17.08 -5.77
N TYR A 172 -1.67 16.10 -6.48
CA TYR A 172 -0.42 16.26 -7.19
C TYR A 172 -0.56 17.20 -8.42
N LEU A 173 -1.63 17.04 -9.21
CA LEU A 173 -1.85 17.81 -10.44
C LEU A 173 -2.31 19.24 -10.15
N ASP A 174 -3.26 19.39 -9.24
CA ASP A 174 -3.82 20.64 -8.79
C ASP A 174 -3.21 20.95 -7.42
N ARG A 175 -2.11 21.71 -7.46
CA ARG A 175 -1.23 21.98 -6.31
C ARG A 175 -1.98 22.57 -5.11
N ASP A 176 -3.14 23.18 -5.37
CA ASP A 176 -4.16 23.66 -4.44
C ASP A 176 -5.43 22.80 -4.53
N THR A 177 -5.35 21.47 -4.35
CA THR A 177 -6.57 20.67 -4.45
C THR A 177 -7.61 21.13 -3.47
N LEU A 178 -8.76 21.40 -4.04
CA LEU A 178 -9.92 21.91 -3.34
C LEU A 178 -10.49 20.95 -2.27
N LEU A 179 -9.98 19.72 -2.13
CA LEU A 179 -10.22 18.84 -0.97
C LEU A 179 -9.72 19.44 0.36
N ASP A 180 -8.87 20.45 0.32
CA ASP A 180 -8.48 21.29 1.47
C ASP A 180 -9.53 22.37 1.81
N THR A 181 -10.61 22.47 1.03
CA THR A 181 -11.73 23.40 1.26
C THR A 181 -13.00 22.67 1.68
N VAL A 182 -13.81 23.30 2.53
CA VAL A 182 -15.08 22.76 3.06
C VAL A 182 -16.03 22.29 1.96
N LEU A 183 -16.00 22.92 0.77
CA LEU A 183 -16.89 22.59 -0.34
C LEU A 183 -16.61 21.22 -0.95
N HIS A 184 -15.34 20.80 -1.08
CA HIS A 184 -15.04 19.51 -1.73
C HIS A 184 -14.96 18.36 -0.73
N TRP A 185 -14.73 18.63 0.56
CA TRP A 185 -15.09 17.67 1.62
C TRP A 185 -16.57 17.30 1.53
N LYS A 186 -17.43 18.31 1.35
CA LYS A 186 -18.86 18.08 1.13
C LYS A 186 -19.07 17.26 -0.15
N MET A 187 -18.38 17.56 -1.25
CA MET A 187 -18.49 16.74 -2.48
C MET A 187 -17.95 15.32 -2.31
N ALA A 188 -16.87 15.08 -1.57
CA ALA A 188 -16.34 13.74 -1.29
C ALA A 188 -17.33 12.92 -0.46
N ARG A 189 -17.88 13.53 0.59
CA ARG A 189 -18.95 12.94 1.40
C ARG A 189 -20.22 12.72 0.59
N ASP A 190 -20.65 13.69 -0.20
CA ASP A 190 -21.86 13.62 -1.01
C ASP A 190 -21.68 12.63 -2.19
N ALA A 191 -20.48 12.45 -2.72
CA ALA A 191 -20.15 11.41 -3.71
C ALA A 191 -20.24 10.02 -3.08
N ASN A 192 -19.71 9.83 -1.87
CA ASN A 192 -19.90 8.58 -1.13
C ASN A 192 -21.37 8.31 -0.81
N SER A 193 -22.10 9.34 -0.37
CA SER A 193 -23.55 9.23 -0.16
C SER A 193 -24.28 8.88 -1.47
N TRP A 194 -23.88 9.49 -2.59
CA TRP A 194 -24.46 9.17 -3.89
C TRP A 194 -24.18 7.73 -4.31
N VAL A 195 -22.95 7.24 -4.09
CA VAL A 195 -22.61 5.84 -4.34
C VAL A 195 -23.51 4.95 -3.47
N ASP A 196 -23.61 5.21 -2.17
CA ASP A 196 -24.50 4.48 -1.26
C ASP A 196 -25.95 4.46 -1.76
N ASP A 197 -26.44 5.59 -2.24
CA ASP A 197 -27.83 5.77 -2.70
C ASP A 197 -28.09 5.29 -4.13
N ASN A 198 -27.08 4.89 -4.91
CA ASN A 198 -27.26 4.54 -6.33
C ASN A 198 -26.59 3.24 -6.75
N ILE A 199 -25.75 2.64 -5.91
CA ILE A 199 -25.03 1.40 -6.21
C ILE A 199 -25.99 0.23 -6.51
N TYR A 200 -27.16 0.20 -5.86
CA TYR A 200 -28.22 -0.80 -6.12
C TYR A 200 -28.86 -0.66 -7.50
N ARG A 201 -28.75 0.52 -8.15
CA ARG A 201 -29.27 0.75 -9.51
C ARG A 201 -28.30 0.26 -10.58
N LEU A 202 -27.00 0.34 -10.30
CA LEU A 202 -25.95 -0.12 -11.20
C LEU A 202 -25.74 -1.63 -11.12
N PHE A 203 -26.03 -2.21 -9.95
CA PHE A 203 -25.96 -3.65 -9.70
C PHE A 203 -27.29 -4.11 -9.09
N PRO A 204 -28.38 -4.16 -9.87
CA PRO A 204 -29.64 -4.71 -9.40
C PRO A 204 -29.38 -6.13 -8.90
N GLU A 205 -29.98 -6.50 -7.77
CA GLU A 205 -29.88 -7.82 -7.16
C GLU A 205 -30.43 -8.91 -8.11
N THR A 206 -29.66 -9.31 -9.11
CA THR A 206 -29.86 -10.54 -9.86
C THR A 206 -28.65 -11.41 -9.63
N PHE A 207 -28.62 -12.04 -8.47
CA PHE A 207 -27.91 -13.29 -8.30
C PHE A 207 -28.90 -14.34 -7.82
N VAL A 208 -29.28 -15.23 -8.75
CA VAL A 208 -29.83 -16.53 -8.40
C VAL A 208 -28.67 -17.29 -7.74
N PRO A 209 -28.77 -17.71 -6.47
CA PRO A 209 -27.74 -18.54 -5.88
C PRO A 209 -27.57 -19.79 -6.76
N ALA A 210 -26.34 -20.12 -7.11
CA ALA A 210 -26.06 -21.47 -7.58
C ALA A 210 -26.53 -22.40 -6.45
N ALA A 211 -27.60 -23.16 -6.74
CA ALA A 211 -28.03 -24.26 -5.90
C ALA A 211 -26.87 -25.27 -5.79
N GLU A 212 -26.82 -25.92 -4.63
CA GLU A 212 -25.88 -26.96 -4.20
C GLU A 212 -25.44 -27.96 -5.28
#